data_AF-A0A3D5TK23-F1
#
_entry.id   AF-A0A3D5TK23-F1
#
_cell.length_a   1.000
_cell.length_b   1.000
_cell.length_c   1.000
_cell.angle_alpha   90.00
_cell.angle_beta   90.00
_cell.angle_gamma   90.00
#
_symmetry.space_group_name_H-M   'P 1'
#
loop_
_entity.id
_entity.type
_entity.pdbx_description
1 polymer ?
#
loop_
_entity_poly.entity_id
_entity_poly.type
_entity_poly.pdbx_seq_one_letter_code
_entity_poly.pdbx_strand_id
1 'polypeptide(L)'
;MNNEMKFEKNGLLIPNGALEELGLVGISLSAWLGQDHILLMPQEMTAEQLLHALEGLSRASVELLGVLQEACRMPCAADCERDMEDVPQVPDSIRPLLMLSGCCPSALAQLLEEGDIVYAAE
;
A
#
# COMPACT_ATOMS: atom_id res chain seq x y z
N MET A 1 7.88 11.43 -18.05
CA MET A 1 8.64 10.21 -18.42
C MET A 1 7.80 9.02 -17.99
N ASN A 2 7.66 7.96 -18.81
CA ASN A 2 6.97 6.74 -18.34
C ASN A 2 7.92 6.02 -17.37
N ASN A 3 7.69 6.19 -16.07
CA ASN A 3 8.39 5.47 -15.00
C ASN A 3 7.79 4.07 -14.78
N GLU A 4 7.23 3.50 -15.85
CA GLU A 4 6.49 2.24 -15.81
C GLU A 4 7.47 1.07 -15.71
N MET A 5 7.38 0.31 -14.63
CA MET A 5 8.18 -0.90 -14.43
C MET A 5 7.62 -2.02 -15.30
N LYS A 6 8.49 -2.74 -16.01
CA LYS A 6 8.07 -3.79 -16.95
C LYS A 6 8.54 -5.15 -16.50
N PHE A 7 7.62 -6.10 -16.42
CA PHE A 7 7.97 -7.51 -16.32
C PHE A 7 8.29 -8.03 -17.72
N GLU A 8 9.58 -8.27 -17.98
CA GLU A 8 10.03 -8.95 -19.18
C GLU A 8 10.35 -10.42 -18.89
N LYS A 9 10.61 -11.20 -19.94
CA LYS A 9 10.94 -12.63 -19.87
C LYS A 9 12.09 -12.95 -18.89
N ASN A 10 12.97 -11.97 -18.64
CA ASN A 10 14.17 -12.11 -17.83
C ASN A 10 14.06 -11.45 -16.44
N GLY A 11 12.92 -10.84 -16.08
CA GLY A 11 12.70 -10.22 -14.77
C GLY A 11 12.06 -8.84 -14.85
N LEU A 12 11.98 -8.19 -13.68
CA LEU A 12 11.49 -6.81 -13.52
C LEU A 12 12.56 -5.82 -14.01
N LEU A 13 12.22 -5.03 -15.01
CA LEU A 13 13.04 -3.90 -15.47
C LEU A 13 12.55 -2.61 -14.83
N ILE A 14 13.47 -1.95 -14.15
CA ILE A 14 13.27 -0.62 -13.56
C ILE A 14 14.03 0.38 -14.44
N PRO A 15 13.35 1.39 -15.02
CA PRO A 15 14.01 2.39 -15.84
C PRO A 15 15.11 3.13 -15.07
N ASN A 16 16.29 3.29 -15.69
CA ASN A 16 17.41 4.02 -15.06
C ASN A 16 17.02 5.44 -14.64
N GLY A 17 16.16 6.13 -15.40
CA GLY A 17 15.68 7.47 -15.04
C GLY A 17 14.96 7.51 -13.69
N ALA A 18 14.16 6.49 -13.35
CA ALA A 18 13.52 6.39 -12.04
C ALA A 18 14.54 6.16 -10.92
N LEU A 19 15.60 5.38 -11.20
CA LEU A 19 16.70 5.19 -10.25
C LEU A 19 17.54 6.46 -10.09
N GLU A 20 17.75 7.25 -11.15
CA GLU A 20 18.46 8.53 -11.09
C GLU A 20 17.72 9.56 -10.24
N GLU A 21 16.40 9.68 -10.43
CA GLU A 21 15.54 10.57 -9.64
C GLU A 21 15.57 10.23 -8.14
N LEU A 22 15.69 8.94 -7.81
CA LEU A 22 15.79 8.45 -6.44
C LEU A 22 17.24 8.45 -5.91
N GLY A 23 18.23 8.83 -6.71
CA GLY A 23 19.65 8.80 -6.34
C GLY A 23 20.21 7.39 -6.11
N LEU A 24 19.58 6.38 -6.73
CA LEU A 24 19.89 4.95 -6.55
C LEU A 24 20.79 4.37 -7.65
N VAL A 25 21.32 5.20 -8.56
CA VAL A 25 22.24 4.73 -9.60
C VAL A 25 23.62 4.45 -9.03
N GLY A 26 24.15 3.27 -9.33
CA GLY A 26 25.51 2.87 -8.95
C GLY A 26 25.67 2.46 -7.49
N ILE A 27 24.57 2.36 -6.74
CA ILE A 27 24.58 1.84 -5.36
C ILE A 27 24.07 0.39 -5.32
N SER A 28 24.55 -0.38 -4.35
CA SER A 28 24.03 -1.72 -4.09
C SER A 28 22.64 -1.60 -3.45
N LEU A 29 21.66 -2.28 -4.03
CA LEU A 29 20.29 -2.35 -3.53
C LEU A 29 20.03 -3.72 -2.88
N SER A 30 19.17 -3.71 -1.87
CA SER A 30 18.56 -4.90 -1.27
C SER A 30 17.07 -4.91 -1.58
N ALA A 31 16.53 -6.11 -1.80
CA ALA A 31 15.12 -6.32 -2.08
C ALA A 31 14.48 -7.10 -0.93
N TRP A 32 13.40 -6.57 -0.39
CA TRP A 32 12.61 -7.22 0.65
C TRP A 32 11.28 -7.62 0.02
N LEU A 33 10.98 -8.91 0.05
CA LEU A 33 9.79 -9.49 -0.53
C LEU A 33 8.74 -9.66 0.57
N GLY A 34 7.70 -8.83 0.53
CA GLY A 34 6.49 -9.01 1.31
C GLY A 34 5.48 -9.90 0.58
N GLN A 35 4.33 -10.14 1.22
CA GLN A 35 3.26 -10.96 0.64
C GLN A 35 2.69 -10.35 -0.65
N ASP A 36 2.52 -9.02 -0.68
CA ASP A 36 1.91 -8.29 -1.80
C ASP A 36 2.73 -7.05 -2.24
N HIS A 37 3.96 -6.92 -1.76
CA HIS A 37 4.83 -5.79 -2.09
C HIS A 37 6.30 -6.18 -2.17
N ILE A 38 7.05 -5.43 -2.96
CA ILE A 38 8.51 -5.49 -3.02
C ILE A 38 9.04 -4.15 -2.58
N LEU A 39 9.89 -4.14 -1.55
CA LEU A 39 10.59 -2.95 -1.12
C LEU A 39 12.05 -3.00 -1.59
N LEU A 40 12.45 -2.02 -2.38
CA LEU A 40 13.83 -1.85 -2.85
C LEU A 40 14.48 -0.71 -2.07
N MET A 41 15.61 -0.99 -1.43
CA MET A 41 16.34 -0.01 -0.62
C MET A 41 17.85 -0.12 -0.81
N PRO A 42 18.62 0.96 -0.58
CA PRO A 42 20.07 0.88 -0.44
C PRO A 42 20.50 -0.20 0.56
N GLN A 43 21.55 -0.95 0.24
CA GLN A 43 22.12 -1.96 1.14
C GLN A 43 22.81 -1.30 2.36
N GLU A 44 23.40 -0.13 2.16
CA GLU A 44 24.01 0.68 3.21
C GLU A 44 23.30 2.04 3.26
N MET A 45 22.90 2.46 4.45
CA MET A 45 22.21 3.73 4.67
C MET A 45 22.53 4.32 6.04
N THR A 46 22.46 5.64 6.16
CA THR A 46 22.59 6.35 7.44
C THR A 46 21.29 6.24 8.24
N ALA A 47 21.38 6.50 9.55
CA ALA A 47 20.18 6.56 10.40
C ALA A 47 19.17 7.62 9.91
N GLU A 48 19.65 8.75 9.41
CA GLU A 48 18.81 9.81 8.85
C GLU A 48 18.09 9.36 7.57
N GLN A 49 18.79 8.67 6.66
CA GLN A 49 18.18 8.10 5.45
C GLN A 49 17.10 7.06 5.80
N LEU A 50 17.35 6.24 6.82
CA LEU A 50 16.36 5.28 7.32
C LEU A 50 15.11 5.97 7.90
N LEU A 51 15.28 7.08 8.63
CA LEU A 51 14.14 7.86 9.13
C LEU A 51 13.28 8.43 8.00
N HIS A 52 13.91 8.98 6.95
CA HIS A 52 13.18 9.45 5.76
C HIS A 52 12.46 8.30 5.03
N ALA A 53 13.08 7.12 4.95
CA ALA A 53 12.42 5.94 4.37
C ALA A 53 11.19 5.52 5.18
N LEU A 54 11.27 5.52 6.51
CA LEU A 54 10.14 5.22 7.39
C LEU A 54 9.00 6.24 7.26
N GLU A 55 9.33 7.53 7.14
CA GLU A 55 8.34 8.58 6.87
C GLU A 55 7.63 8.35 5.52
N GLY A 56 8.39 8.05 4.46
CA GLY A 56 7.85 7.74 3.14
C GLY A 56 6.92 6.53 3.15
N LEU A 57 7.32 5.44 3.80
CA LEU A 57 6.48 4.24 3.96
C LEU A 57 5.22 4.51 4.78
N SER A 58 5.32 5.32 5.84
CA SER A 58 4.17 5.70 6.65
C SER A 58 3.16 6.51 5.84
N ARG A 59 3.65 7.45 5.02
CA ARG A 59 2.81 8.23 4.12
C ARG A 59 2.15 7.36 3.05
N ALA A 60 2.90 6.47 2.40
CA ALA A 60 2.37 5.55 1.41
C ALA A 60 1.26 4.67 2.01
N SER A 61 1.44 4.19 3.24
CA SER A 61 0.40 3.46 3.97
C SER A 61 -0.88 4.29 4.11
N VAL A 62 -0.77 5.56 4.52
CA VAL A 62 -1.93 6.47 4.64
C VAL A 62 -2.61 6.71 3.29
N GLU A 63 -1.86 6.86 2.21
CA GLU A 63 -2.42 7.05 0.86
C GLU A 63 -3.18 5.80 0.38
N LEU A 64 -2.63 4.60 0.59
CA LEU A 64 -3.31 3.33 0.29
C LEU A 64 -4.59 3.13 1.11
N LEU A 65 -4.56 3.55 2.37
CA LEU A 65 -5.75 3.57 3.22
C LEU A 65 -6.79 4.54 2.70
N GLY A 66 -6.37 5.69 2.16
CA GLY A 66 -7.23 6.63 1.43
C GLY A 66 -7.98 5.98 0.28
N VAL A 67 -7.28 5.23 -0.57
CA VAL A 67 -7.89 4.50 -1.69
C VAL A 67 -8.90 3.47 -1.19
N LEU A 68 -8.53 2.68 -0.17
CA LEU A 68 -9.45 1.68 0.40
C LEU A 68 -10.67 2.35 1.05
N GLN A 69 -10.49 3.48 1.72
CA GLN A 69 -11.59 4.28 2.28
C GLN A 69 -12.54 4.74 1.17
N GLU A 70 -12.03 5.19 0.03
CA GLU A 70 -12.87 5.62 -1.10
C GLU A 70 -13.68 4.46 -1.67
N ALA A 71 -13.07 3.27 -1.82
CA ALA A 71 -13.78 2.06 -2.22
C ALA A 71 -14.87 1.67 -1.21
N CYS A 72 -14.60 1.82 0.08
CA CYS A 72 -15.53 1.47 1.15
C CYS A 72 -16.50 2.61 1.55
N ARG A 73 -16.42 3.78 0.90
CA ARG A 73 -17.22 4.99 1.19
C ARG A 73 -18.58 4.97 0.49
N MET A 74 -19.36 3.91 0.68
CA MET A 74 -20.81 4.13 0.61
C MET A 74 -21.24 4.96 1.83
N PRO A 75 -22.27 5.82 1.74
CA PRO A 75 -22.74 6.55 2.90
C PRO A 75 -23.15 5.53 3.95
N CYS A 76 -22.31 5.36 4.98
CA CYS A 76 -22.63 4.55 6.15
C CYS A 76 -24.00 5.03 6.61
N ALA A 77 -25.03 4.20 6.49
CA ALA A 77 -26.30 4.48 7.13
C ALA A 77 -26.03 4.75 8.62
N ALA A 78 -26.92 5.47 9.31
CA ALA A 78 -26.77 5.77 10.73
C ALA A 78 -26.54 4.50 11.61
N ASP A 79 -26.86 3.33 11.04
CA ASP A 79 -26.79 2.00 11.64
C ASP A 79 -25.67 1.12 11.04
N CYS A 80 -24.68 1.66 10.32
CA CYS A 80 -23.52 0.87 9.89
C CYS A 80 -22.86 0.27 11.14
N GLU A 81 -22.83 -1.07 11.20
CA GLU A 81 -22.21 -1.82 12.29
C GLU A 81 -20.79 -1.32 12.48
N ARG A 82 -20.46 -0.97 13.72
CA ARG A 82 -19.15 -0.41 14.05
C ARG A 82 -18.13 -1.50 14.32
N ASP A 83 -18.52 -2.76 14.22
CA ASP A 83 -17.66 -3.88 14.55
C ASP A 83 -17.15 -4.58 13.29
N MET A 84 -15.87 -4.93 13.32
CA MET A 84 -15.19 -5.67 12.24
C MET A 84 -15.12 -7.17 12.54
N GLU A 85 -15.75 -7.65 13.61
CA GLU A 85 -15.89 -9.07 13.90
C GLU A 85 -16.52 -9.86 12.75
N ASP A 86 -17.45 -9.26 12.01
CA ASP A 86 -18.15 -9.88 10.88
C ASP A 86 -17.32 -9.90 9.56
N VAL A 87 -16.09 -9.36 9.57
CA VAL A 87 -15.18 -9.38 8.42
C VAL A 87 -13.89 -10.13 8.78
N PRO A 88 -13.92 -11.48 8.82
CA PRO A 88 -12.79 -12.28 9.31
C PRO A 88 -11.55 -12.23 8.41
N GLN A 89 -11.69 -11.78 7.15
CA GLN A 89 -10.57 -11.62 6.23
C GLN A 89 -9.68 -10.43 6.61
N VAL A 90 -10.19 -9.48 7.41
CA VAL A 90 -9.44 -8.29 7.85
C VAL A 90 -8.57 -8.65 9.04
N PRO A 91 -7.23 -8.50 8.94
CA PRO A 91 -6.31 -8.74 10.06
C PRO A 91 -6.61 -7.84 11.26
N ASP A 92 -6.57 -8.40 12.47
CA ASP A 92 -6.83 -7.65 13.72
C ASP A 92 -5.95 -6.41 13.88
N SER A 93 -4.72 -6.46 13.36
CA SER A 93 -3.76 -5.35 13.44
C SER A 93 -4.20 -4.10 12.68
N ILE A 94 -5.05 -4.23 11.65
CA ILE A 94 -5.48 -3.09 10.82
C ILE A 94 -6.93 -2.67 11.07
N ARG A 95 -7.73 -3.47 11.80
CA ARG A 95 -9.13 -3.16 12.14
C ARG A 95 -9.31 -1.78 12.80
N PRO A 96 -8.54 -1.41 13.85
CA PRO A 96 -8.72 -0.11 14.51
C PRO A 96 -8.47 1.05 13.54
N LEU A 97 -7.50 0.86 12.65
CA LEU A 97 -7.13 1.88 11.69
C LEU A 97 -8.22 2.05 10.63
N LEU A 98 -8.79 0.96 10.11
CA LEU A 98 -9.92 1.02 9.16
C LEU A 98 -11.16 1.67 9.79
N MET A 99 -11.42 1.40 11.07
CA MET A 99 -12.52 2.04 11.81
C MET A 99 -12.30 3.56 11.98
N LEU A 100 -11.10 3.97 12.40
CA LEU A 100 -10.72 5.39 12.50
C LEU A 100 -10.81 6.11 11.15
N SER A 101 -10.55 5.37 10.08
CA SER A 101 -10.64 5.84 8.70
C SER A 101 -12.11 6.01 8.25
N GLY A 102 -13.10 5.48 8.99
CA GLY A 102 -14.51 5.58 8.62
C GLY A 102 -14.96 4.57 7.55
N CYS A 103 -14.20 3.49 7.37
CA CYS A 103 -14.57 2.36 6.53
C CYS A 103 -15.73 1.58 7.16
N CYS A 104 -16.81 1.34 6.41
CA CYS A 104 -17.95 0.54 6.88
C CYS A 104 -17.63 -0.96 6.75
N PRO A 105 -17.70 -1.75 7.84
CA PRO A 105 -17.45 -3.20 7.80
C PRO A 105 -18.31 -3.95 6.78
N SER A 106 -19.60 -3.63 6.67
CA SER A 106 -20.49 -4.29 5.71
C SER A 106 -20.17 -3.95 4.24
N ALA A 107 -19.77 -2.71 3.95
CA ALA A 107 -19.31 -2.33 2.62
C ALA A 107 -18.00 -3.04 2.26
N LEU A 108 -17.07 -3.15 3.22
CA LEU A 108 -15.84 -3.89 3.04
C LEU A 108 -16.09 -5.39 2.83
N ALA A 109 -17.01 -5.99 3.60
CA ALA A 109 -17.41 -7.38 3.41
C ALA A 109 -17.96 -7.62 1.99
N GLN A 110 -18.80 -6.72 1.50
CA GLN A 110 -19.33 -6.80 0.13
C GLN A 110 -18.21 -6.73 -0.92
N LEU A 111 -17.28 -5.78 -0.80
CA LEU A 111 -16.12 -5.69 -1.72
C LEU A 111 -15.29 -6.98 -1.73
N LEU A 112 -15.09 -7.57 -0.56
CA LEU A 112 -14.34 -8.82 -0.40
C LEU A 112 -15.10 -10.02 -0.97
N GLU A 113 -16.43 -10.06 -0.84
CA GLU A 113 -17.30 -11.11 -1.40
C GLU A 113 -17.40 -11.03 -2.93
N GLU A 114 -17.53 -9.81 -3.46
CA GLU A 114 -17.63 -9.55 -4.90
C GLU A 114 -16.28 -9.68 -5.61
N GLY A 115 -15.18 -9.63 -4.86
CA GLY A 115 -13.82 -9.71 -5.39
C GLY A 115 -13.42 -8.44 -6.15
N ASP A 116 -13.95 -7.30 -5.73
CA ASP A 116 -13.77 -6.02 -6.41
C ASP A 116 -12.30 -5.57 -6.42
N ILE A 117 -11.88 -5.02 -7.56
CA ILE A 117 -10.51 -4.57 -7.76
C ILE A 117 -10.37 -3.13 -7.25
N VAL A 118 -9.64 -2.97 -6.14
CA VAL A 118 -9.25 -1.66 -5.63
C VAL A 118 -7.92 -1.25 -6.26
N TYR A 119 -7.94 -0.19 -7.09
CA TYR A 119 -6.73 0.32 -7.74
C TYR A 119 -5.98 1.26 -6.82
N ALA A 120 -4.85 0.79 -6.28
CA ALA A 120 -4.02 1.50 -5.31
C ALA A 120 -3.30 2.77 -5.82
N ALA A 121 -3.26 3.01 -7.14
CA ALA A 121 -2.59 4.16 -7.74
C ALA A 121 -3.17 4.48 -9.13
N GLU A 122 -3.30 5.77 -9.47
CA GLU A 122 -3.45 6.30 -10.83
C GLU A 122 -2.10 6.80 -11.38
#